data_AF-A0A2V4DTD6-F1
#
_entry.id   AF-A0A2V4DTD6-F1
#
_cell.length_a   1.000
_cell.length_b   1.000
_cell.length_c   1.000
_cell.angle_alpha   90.00
_cell.angle_beta   90.00
_cell.angle_gamma   90.00
#
_symmetry.space_group_name_H-M   'P 1'
#
loop_
_entity.id
_entity.type
_entity.pdbx_description
1 polymer ?
#
loop_
_entity_poly.entity_id
_entity_poly.type
_entity_poly.pdbx_seq_one_letter_code
_entity_poly.pdbx_strand_id
1 'polypeptide(L)'
;MDFSEITEKLLDVADGKGKIIEVRSKKRVQLNVFENGRIESGQYYHQVYTDGKYIYDPRLSSQPIPNGDWEKHIKVINPDGVMISDKLYGLKGKK
;
A
#
# COMPACT_ATOMS: atom_id res chain seq x y z
N MET A 1 6.39 -7.24 -11.78
CA MET A 1 5.50 -6.10 -12.05
C MET A 1 5.77 -5.07 -10.97
N ASP A 2 6.70 -4.18 -11.28
CA ASP A 2 7.28 -3.22 -10.36
C ASP A 2 6.24 -2.12 -10.11
N PHE A 3 5.66 -2.10 -8.91
CA PHE A 3 4.65 -1.11 -8.53
C PHE A 3 5.15 0.32 -8.78
N SER A 4 6.47 0.54 -8.69
CA SER A 4 7.16 1.79 -9.02
C SER A 4 6.78 2.40 -10.38
N GLU A 5 6.57 1.61 -11.44
CA GLU A 5 6.15 2.14 -12.75
C GLU A 5 4.67 2.56 -12.78
N ILE A 6 3.82 1.86 -12.02
CA ILE A 6 2.40 2.18 -11.91
C ILE A 6 2.21 3.43 -11.04
N THR A 7 3.09 3.59 -10.05
CA THR A 7 3.12 4.69 -9.08
C THR A 7 3.26 6.05 -9.75
N GLU A 8 4.18 6.20 -10.72
CA GLU A 8 4.37 7.48 -11.43
C GLU A 8 3.15 7.82 -12.30
N LYS A 9 2.59 6.83 -12.99
CA LYS A 9 1.38 7.02 -13.81
C LYS A 9 0.14 7.35 -12.98
N LEU A 10 -0.02 6.75 -11.81
CA LEU A 10 -1.14 7.07 -10.91
C LEU A 10 -1.00 8.46 -10.29
N LEU A 11 0.22 8.93 -10.03
CA LEU A 11 0.45 10.29 -9.54
C LEU A 11 0.09 11.35 -10.59
N ASP A 12 0.42 11.07 -11.85
CA ASP A 12 0.11 11.93 -13.00
C ASP A 12 -1.41 12.02 -13.24
N VAL A 13 -2.11 10.87 -13.18
CA VAL A 13 -3.57 10.80 -13.35
C VAL A 13 -4.35 11.46 -12.20
N ALA A 14 -3.74 11.55 -11.02
CA ALA A 14 -4.36 12.13 -9.83
C ALA A 14 -4.50 13.67 -9.85
N ASP A 15 -3.92 14.35 -10.85
CA ASP A 15 -3.85 15.83 -10.90
C ASP A 15 -3.28 16.44 -9.59
N GLY A 16 -2.40 15.69 -8.92
CA GLY A 16 -1.82 16.06 -7.62
C GLY A 16 -2.75 15.97 -6.40
N LYS A 17 -3.97 15.42 -6.53
CA LYS A 17 -4.94 15.30 -5.40
C LYS A 17 -4.75 14.05 -4.54
N GLY A 18 -4.13 13.02 -5.10
CA GLY A 18 -3.80 11.79 -4.39
C GLY A 18 -2.33 11.68 -4.02
N LYS A 19 -2.05 10.77 -3.09
CA LYS A 19 -0.70 10.43 -2.62
C LYS A 19 -0.56 8.92 -2.53
N ILE A 20 0.67 8.44 -2.62
CA ILE A 20 0.97 7.04 -2.33
C ILE A 20 1.27 6.94 -0.84
N ILE A 21 0.72 5.91 -0.22
CA ILE A 21 1.10 5.51 1.13
C ILE A 21 1.79 4.16 1.07
N GLU A 22 2.75 3.98 1.96
CA GLU A 22 3.49 2.75 2.14
C GLU A 22 3.14 2.18 3.50
N VAL A 23 2.75 0.91 3.53
CA VAL A 23 2.52 0.15 4.74
C VAL A 23 3.64 -0.86 4.96
N ARG A 24 4.07 -0.97 6.22
CA ARG A 24 5.13 -1.86 6.66
C ARG A 24 4.71 -2.57 7.94
N SER A 25 5.14 -3.80 8.13
CA SER A 25 5.03 -4.46 9.42
C SER A 25 5.97 -3.78 10.43
N LYS A 26 5.53 -3.65 11.69
CA LYS A 26 6.43 -3.18 12.78
C LYS A 26 7.58 -4.16 13.00
N LYS A 27 7.32 -5.44 12.79
CA LYS A 27 8.31 -6.53 12.82
C LYS A 27 9.00 -6.60 11.45
N ARG A 28 10.32 -6.56 11.41
CA ARG A 28 11.07 -6.55 10.13
C ARG A 28 10.70 -7.78 9.29
N VAL A 29 10.35 -7.54 8.02
CA VAL A 29 10.19 -8.57 6.97
C VAL A 29 9.09 -9.59 7.28
N GLN A 30 7.92 -9.11 7.68
CA GLN A 30 6.80 -9.96 8.07
C GLN A 30 5.46 -9.26 7.81
N LEU A 31 5.39 -8.45 6.74
CA LEU A 31 4.14 -7.84 6.33
C LEU A 31 3.32 -8.90 5.59
N ASN A 32 2.10 -9.11 6.07
CA ASN A 32 1.07 -9.85 5.40
C ASN A 32 0.27 -8.87 4.53
N VAL A 33 0.14 -9.20 3.25
CA VAL A 33 -0.66 -8.44 2.28
C VAL A 33 -1.65 -9.39 1.62
N PHE A 34 -2.73 -8.84 1.09
CA PHE A 34 -3.65 -9.63 0.28
C PHE A 34 -3.33 -9.39 -1.19
N GLU A 35 -2.94 -10.45 -1.89
CA GLU A 35 -2.66 -10.41 -3.32
C GLU A 35 -3.41 -11.54 -4.01
N ASN A 36 -4.17 -11.19 -5.05
CA ASN A 36 -4.83 -12.16 -5.94
C ASN A 36 -5.70 -13.20 -5.20
N GLY A 37 -6.40 -12.78 -4.14
CA GLY A 37 -7.28 -13.68 -3.38
C GLY A 37 -6.59 -14.46 -2.25
N ARG A 38 -5.30 -14.24 -1.99
CA ARG A 38 -4.54 -14.96 -0.96
C ARG A 38 -3.76 -13.99 -0.07
N ILE A 39 -3.54 -14.40 1.19
CA ILE A 39 -2.65 -13.66 2.10
C ILE A 39 -1.23 -14.11 1.81
N GLU A 40 -0.45 -13.22 1.22
CA GLU A 40 0.97 -13.40 1.00
C GLU A 40 1.74 -12.79 2.18
N SER A 41 2.66 -13.56 2.75
CA SER A 41 3.48 -13.17 3.90
C SER A 41 4.93 -12.96 3.48
N GLY A 42 5.71 -12.27 4.32
CA GLY A 42 7.14 -12.03 4.05
C GLY A 42 7.41 -10.83 3.15
N GLN A 43 6.42 -9.97 2.90
CA GLN A 43 6.64 -8.71 2.21
C GLN A 43 7.42 -7.74 3.12
N TYR A 44 8.26 -6.90 2.51
CA TYR A 44 9.00 -5.85 3.21
C TYR A 44 8.16 -4.58 3.40
N TYR A 45 7.35 -4.26 2.40
CA TYR A 45 6.47 -3.11 2.37
C TYR A 45 5.39 -3.34 1.29
N HIS A 46 4.29 -2.60 1.38
CA HIS A 46 3.26 -2.54 0.34
C HIS A 46 2.91 -1.08 0.07
N GLN A 47 2.79 -0.72 -1.21
CA GLN A 47 2.50 0.65 -1.62
C GLN A 47 1.14 0.69 -2.29
N VAL A 48 0.30 1.62 -1.85
CA VAL A 48 -1.05 1.81 -2.39
C VAL A 48 -1.31 3.29 -2.63
N TYR A 49 -2.13 3.57 -3.64
CA TYR A 49 -2.53 4.93 -3.95
C TYR A 49 -3.77 5.33 -3.13
N THR A 50 -3.81 6.56 -2.65
CA THR A 50 -4.98 7.13 -1.99
C THR A 50 -5.29 8.53 -2.49
N ASP A 51 -6.57 8.82 -2.68
CA ASP A 51 -7.07 10.18 -2.88
C ASP A 51 -7.42 10.86 -1.53
N GLY A 52 -6.99 10.28 -0.40
CA GLY A 52 -7.32 10.72 0.96
C GLY A 52 -8.63 10.16 1.50
N LYS A 53 -9.63 9.92 0.63
CA LYS A 53 -10.91 9.27 1.00
C LYS A 53 -10.93 7.77 0.74
N TYR A 54 -10.36 7.36 -0.40
CA TYR A 54 -10.34 5.97 -0.85
C TYR A 54 -8.91 5.51 -1.15
N ILE A 55 -8.69 4.21 -1.02
CA ILE A 55 -7.48 3.47 -1.36
C ILE A 55 -7.76 2.68 -2.64
N TYR A 56 -6.84 2.79 -3.58
CA TYR A 56 -6.86 2.08 -4.84
C TYR A 56 -5.71 1.09 -4.82
N ASP A 57 -6.05 -0.17 -4.53
CA ASP A 57 -5.08 -1.27 -4.48
C ASP A 57 -5.56 -2.39 -5.42
N PRO A 58 -5.13 -2.39 -6.68
CA PRO A 58 -5.60 -3.35 -7.68
C PRO A 58 -5.25 -4.80 -7.35
N ARG A 59 -4.31 -5.03 -6.41
CA ARG A 59 -3.94 -6.39 -5.97
C ARG A 59 -4.92 -6.97 -4.95
N LEU A 60 -5.59 -6.10 -4.21
CA LEU A 60 -6.60 -6.43 -3.21
C LEU A 60 -8.02 -6.36 -3.81
N SER A 61 -8.33 -5.30 -4.55
CA SER A 61 -9.65 -5.12 -5.18
C SER A 61 -9.55 -4.19 -6.37
N SER A 62 -10.32 -4.48 -7.43
CA SER A 62 -10.50 -3.56 -8.56
C SER A 62 -11.37 -2.34 -8.22
N GLN A 63 -12.05 -2.36 -7.07
CA GLN A 63 -12.90 -1.27 -6.60
C GLN A 63 -12.18 -0.41 -5.55
N PRO A 64 -12.43 0.91 -5.51
CA PRO A 64 -11.90 1.79 -4.47
C PRO A 64 -12.40 1.37 -3.08
N ILE A 65 -11.47 1.22 -2.14
CA ILE A 65 -11.75 0.81 -0.76
C ILE A 65 -11.74 2.04 0.12
N PRO A 66 -12.72 2.27 1.02
CA PRO A 66 -12.64 3.36 1.99
C PRO A 66 -11.35 3.27 2.82
N ASN A 67 -10.65 4.39 3.02
CA ASN A 67 -9.35 4.38 3.70
C ASN A 67 -9.42 3.69 5.08
N GLY A 68 -10.45 4.00 5.87
CA GLY A 68 -10.64 3.38 7.19
C GLY A 68 -10.88 1.87 7.15
N ASP A 69 -11.54 1.35 6.11
CA ASP A 69 -11.76 -0.09 5.94
C ASP A 69 -10.47 -0.79 5.52
N TRP A 70 -9.73 -0.21 4.57
CA TRP A 70 -8.43 -0.74 4.15
C TRP A 70 -7.44 -0.78 5.32
N GLU A 71 -7.36 0.30 6.12
CA GLU A 71 -6.52 0.36 7.31
C GLU A 71 -6.89 -0.70 8.36
N LYS A 72 -8.19 -0.93 8.58
CA LYS A 72 -8.65 -1.98 9.49
C LYS A 72 -8.27 -3.36 8.97
N HIS A 73 -8.48 -3.60 7.67
CA HIS A 73 -8.16 -4.87 7.04
C HIS A 73 -6.67 -5.22 7.18
N ILE A 74 -5.77 -4.30 6.83
CA ILE A 74 -4.32 -4.53 6.91
C ILE A 74 -3.86 -4.71 8.37
N LYS A 75 -4.48 -4.02 9.34
CA LYS A 75 -4.21 -4.19 10.77
C LYS A 75 -4.71 -5.54 11.29
N VAL A 76 -5.84 -6.04 10.80
CA VAL A 76 -6.41 -7.35 11.19
C VAL A 76 -5.52 -8.51 10.72
N ILE A 77 -5.03 -8.47 9.48
CA ILE A 77 -4.16 -9.53 8.95
C ILE A 77 -2.71 -9.45 9.46
N ASN A 78 -2.35 -8.35 10.14
CA ASN A 78 -1.04 -8.12 10.75
C ASN A 78 -1.21 -7.84 12.26
N PRO A 79 -1.42 -8.87 13.09
CA PRO A 79 -1.64 -8.69 14.54
C PRO A 79 -0.45 -8.07 15.26
N ASP A 80 0.78 -8.26 14.77
CA ASP A 80 2.00 -7.61 15.28
C ASP A 80 2.00 -6.07 15.04
N GLY A 81 1.03 -5.56 14.28
CA GLY A 81 0.86 -4.16 13.98
C GLY A 81 1.64 -3.69 12.74
N VAL A 82 1.08 -2.67 12.11
CA VAL A 82 1.64 -2.05 10.90
C VAL A 82 1.91 -0.56 11.10
N MET A 83 2.81 -0.03 10.29
CA MET A 83 3.10 1.39 10.16
C MET A 83 2.71 1.82 8.76
N ILE A 84 1.86 2.83 8.67
CA ILE A 84 1.44 3.44 7.41
C ILE A 84 2.12 4.81 7.34
N SER A 85 2.74 5.13 6.22
CA SER A 85 3.43 6.42 6.03
C SER A 85 3.37 6.85 4.58
N ASP A 86 3.24 8.15 4.33
CA ASP A 86 3.42 8.77 3.01
C ASP A 86 4.91 8.86 2.59
N LYS A 87 5.83 8.53 3.50
CA LYS A 87 7.27 8.46 3.22
C LYS A 87 7.60 7.12 2.58
N LEU A 88 7.70 7.12 1.25
CA LEU A 88 8.04 5.96 0.44
C LEU A 88 9.51 5.59 0.64
N TYR A 89 9.78 4.70 1.59
CA TYR A 89 11.14 4.26 1.86
C TYR A 89 11.64 3.27 0.80
N GLY A 90 10.75 2.58 0.07
CA GLY A 90 11.11 1.74 -1.09
C GLY A 90 11.71 2.52 -2.27
N LEU A 91 11.45 3.83 -2.35
CA LEU A 91 11.98 4.72 -3.41
C LEU A 91 13.28 5.43 -3.02
N LYS A 92 13.78 5.28 -1.79
CA LYS A 92 15.12 5.77 -1.40
C LYS A 92 16.20 4.83 -1.93
N GLY A 93 16.37 4.80 -3.24
CA GLY A 93 17.33 3.93 -3.91
C GLY A 93 17.75 4.33 -5.33
N LYS A 94 17.40 5.53 -5.80
CA LYS A 94 18.02 6.09 -7.02
C LYS A 94 18.59 7.48 -6.70
N LYS A 95 19.85 7.49 -6.32
CA LYS A 95 20.73 8.65 -6.47
C LYS A 95 21.78 8.27 -7.50
#